data_AF-A0A354Q6P1-F1
#
_entry.id   AF-A0A354Q6P1-F1
#
_cell.length_a   1.000
_cell.length_b   1.000
_cell.length_c   1.000
_cell.angle_alpha   90.00
_cell.angle_beta   90.00
_cell.angle_gamma   90.00
#
_symmetry.space_group_name_H-M   'P 1'
#
loop_
_entity.id
_entity.type
_entity.pdbx_description
1 polymer ?
#
loop_
_entity_poly.entity_id
_entity_poly.type
_entity_poly.pdbx_seq_one_letter_code
_entity_poly.pdbx_strand_id
1 'polypeptide(L)'
;KRFSVLPSLKHPNKIVNHWFIDCKTTMEVFFPILPERQTEKLFMLGQQANHQLQPLDCAFENDSGEKQEIMLPLIFPAAELNRQEMPVFEFKGGRTPYIRWYRDGNPEEIAVKQFHKLARKLQNTPTLIIDVRGNANGSFAFIEKWLKEFTSNHWKNVIVRERQTIPILKGLLNRVQWNLHHSTARLLVGKDQLEQKLQQLKALIFHFREKEITEKWVETKFIFNGKKDAPRMNTRLIVLANQHCGNGCQFLSALTKQIPDGILIGTNTGPFPKNTSGPIFQLKHSRIMLSFSHRIHLNHQLEPVSPSGYLPDYWLFPPMGLTEILRFVSKTN
;
A
#
# COMPACT_ATOMS: atom_id res chain seq x y z
N LYS A 1 47.00 -6.72 -21.70
CA LYS A 1 46.45 -6.99 -23.05
C LYS A 1 45.02 -6.44 -23.10
N ARG A 2 44.78 -5.42 -23.93
CA ARG A 2 43.43 -4.87 -24.22
C ARG A 2 42.70 -5.85 -25.13
N PHE A 3 41.42 -6.09 -24.88
CA PHE A 3 40.48 -6.57 -25.89
C PHE A 3 39.16 -5.85 -25.74
N SER A 4 38.72 -5.23 -26.83
CA SER A 4 37.44 -4.56 -27.02
C SER A 4 36.68 -5.29 -28.12
N VAL A 5 35.36 -5.37 -28.02
CA VAL A 5 34.50 -5.93 -29.08
C VAL A 5 33.59 -4.82 -29.60
N LEU A 6 33.72 -4.50 -30.89
CA LEU A 6 32.83 -3.60 -31.63
C LEU A 6 31.60 -4.39 -32.15
N PRO A 7 30.42 -3.76 -32.28
CA PRO A 7 29.22 -4.42 -32.74
C PRO A 7 29.18 -4.48 -34.29
N SER A 8 28.96 -5.66 -34.87
CA SER A 8 28.65 -5.76 -36.29
C SER A 8 27.14 -5.60 -36.54
N LEU A 9 26.77 -4.44 -37.08
CA LEU A 9 25.50 -4.24 -37.78
C LEU A 9 25.56 -4.97 -39.14
N LYS A 10 24.64 -5.90 -39.38
CA LYS A 10 24.09 -6.28 -40.70
C LYS A 10 22.82 -7.14 -40.49
N HIS A 11 21.65 -6.52 -40.64
CA HIS A 11 20.33 -7.14 -40.85
C HIS A 11 20.34 -8.00 -42.16
N PRO A 12 19.35 -8.87 -42.52
CA PRO A 12 17.91 -8.84 -42.19
C PRO A 12 17.16 -10.21 -42.10
N ASN A 13 15.85 -10.15 -41.82
CA ASN A 13 14.82 -11.12 -42.21
C ASN A 13 14.95 -12.58 -41.73
N LYS A 14 14.46 -12.85 -40.51
CA LYS A 14 13.59 -13.99 -40.15
C LYS A 14 13.32 -13.93 -38.64
N ILE A 15 12.22 -13.26 -38.27
CA ILE A 15 11.63 -13.47 -36.95
C ILE A 15 10.98 -14.85 -37.00
N VAL A 16 11.63 -15.84 -36.40
CA VAL A 16 10.98 -17.08 -35.96
C VAL A 16 11.46 -17.35 -34.55
N ASN A 17 10.52 -17.23 -33.61
CA ASN A 17 10.68 -17.66 -32.22
C ASN A 17 11.07 -19.14 -32.19
N HIS A 18 12.32 -19.43 -31.88
CA HIS A 18 12.79 -20.74 -31.44
C HIS A 18 13.58 -20.58 -30.15
N TRP A 19 12.89 -20.40 -29.03
CA TRP A 19 13.51 -20.45 -27.70
C TRP A 19 12.54 -21.10 -26.70
N PHE A 20 12.21 -22.37 -26.93
CA PHE A 20 11.89 -23.33 -25.87
C PHE A 20 12.27 -24.72 -26.39
N ILE A 21 13.58 -24.94 -26.54
CA ILE A 21 14.11 -26.30 -26.67
C ILE A 21 15.32 -26.35 -25.71
N ASP A 22 15.15 -27.17 -24.68
CA ASP A 22 16.15 -27.68 -23.75
C ASP A 22 16.85 -26.71 -22.79
N CYS A 23 16.18 -26.37 -21.69
CA CYS A 23 16.84 -26.06 -20.42
C CYS A 23 16.07 -26.68 -19.25
N LYS A 24 16.67 -27.68 -18.59
CA LYS A 24 16.30 -28.13 -17.25
C LYS A 24 16.70 -27.03 -16.25
N THR A 25 15.76 -26.63 -15.39
CA THR A 25 15.86 -25.63 -14.30
C THR A 25 17.17 -25.75 -13.50
N THR A 26 17.83 -24.67 -13.06
CA THR A 26 17.36 -23.71 -12.04
C THR A 26 18.00 -22.32 -12.20
N MET A 27 17.20 -21.29 -11.95
CA MET A 27 17.50 -19.86 -12.18
C MET A 27 18.56 -19.29 -11.23
N GLU A 28 19.60 -18.66 -11.78
CA GLU A 28 20.45 -17.67 -11.10
C GLU A 28 20.15 -16.25 -11.63
N VAL A 29 19.77 -15.39 -10.68
CA VAL A 29 19.89 -13.91 -10.56
C VAL A 29 20.02 -13.04 -11.84
N PHE A 30 19.02 -12.20 -12.07
CA PHE A 30 19.14 -10.90 -12.76
C PHE A 30 18.59 -9.86 -11.77
N PHE A 31 19.32 -9.03 -11.02
CA PHE A 31 20.49 -8.18 -11.24
C PHE A 31 21.17 -7.90 -9.87
N PRO A 32 22.45 -7.48 -9.80
CA PRO A 32 23.07 -7.03 -8.55
C PRO A 32 22.41 -5.75 -8.02
N ILE A 33 22.06 -5.73 -6.73
CA ILE A 33 21.71 -4.51 -5.99
C ILE A 33 23.01 -3.71 -5.83
N LEU A 34 23.15 -2.65 -6.61
CA LEU A 34 24.25 -1.69 -6.44
C LEU A 34 24.01 -0.88 -5.14
N PRO A 35 25.07 -0.50 -4.40
CA PRO A 35 24.94 0.31 -3.19
C PRO A 35 24.22 1.63 -3.50
N GLU A 36 23.31 2.02 -2.59
CA GLU A 36 22.42 3.19 -2.69
C GLU A 36 23.14 4.45 -3.20
N ARG A 37 22.78 4.88 -4.42
CA ARG A 37 23.18 6.20 -4.94
C ARG A 37 22.12 7.22 -4.49
N GLN A 38 22.35 7.82 -3.32
CA GLN A 38 21.41 8.67 -2.58
C GLN A 38 20.95 9.97 -3.28
N THR A 39 21.49 10.33 -4.45
CA THR A 39 21.28 11.65 -5.07
C THR A 39 20.49 11.64 -6.39
N GLU A 40 20.08 10.48 -6.91
CA GLU A 40 19.34 10.40 -8.18
C GLU A 40 17.85 10.11 -7.99
N LYS A 41 16.98 10.76 -8.78
CA LYS A 41 15.54 10.44 -8.82
C LYS A 41 15.32 9.12 -9.55
N LEU A 42 14.95 8.09 -8.80
CA LEU A 42 14.62 6.77 -9.31
C LEU A 42 13.28 6.74 -10.06
N PHE A 43 13.27 6.20 -11.27
CA PHE A 43 12.07 5.81 -12.00
C PHE A 43 12.11 4.29 -12.23
N MET A 44 11.33 3.52 -11.47
CA MET A 44 11.21 2.08 -11.70
C MET A 44 10.20 1.80 -12.82
N LEU A 45 10.67 1.18 -13.89
CA LEU A 45 9.86 0.49 -14.88
C LEU A 45 9.77 -0.99 -14.48
N GLY A 46 8.59 -1.41 -14.05
CA GLY A 46 8.30 -2.80 -13.69
C GLY A 46 7.26 -2.84 -12.58
N GLN A 47 6.25 -3.70 -12.73
CA GLN A 47 5.51 -4.16 -11.57
C GLN A 47 6.54 -4.85 -10.67
N GLN A 48 6.59 -4.48 -9.39
CA GLN A 48 7.41 -5.19 -8.40
C GLN A 48 7.15 -6.67 -8.63
N ALA A 49 8.19 -7.40 -9.04
CA ALA A 49 8.05 -8.84 -9.20
C ALA A 49 7.54 -9.34 -7.85
N ASN A 50 6.35 -9.92 -7.86
CA ASN A 50 5.83 -10.72 -6.74
C ASN A 50 6.70 -11.98 -6.66
N HIS A 51 8.01 -11.82 -6.42
CA HIS A 51 8.79 -12.92 -5.90
C HIS A 51 8.28 -13.12 -4.49
N GLN A 52 7.82 -14.33 -4.20
CA GLN A 52 7.68 -14.74 -2.82
C GLN A 52 9.07 -14.58 -2.18
N LEU A 53 9.25 -13.56 -1.33
CA LEU A 53 10.45 -13.39 -0.54
C LEU A 53 10.66 -14.68 0.26
N GLN A 54 11.78 -15.36 0.00
CA GLN A 54 12.15 -16.53 0.79
C GLN A 54 12.48 -16.09 2.23
N PRO A 55 12.22 -16.93 3.25
CA PRO A 55 12.65 -16.65 4.60
C PRO A 55 14.14 -16.29 4.67
N LEU A 56 14.52 -15.36 5.54
CA LEU A 56 15.92 -15.09 5.83
C LEU A 56 16.45 -16.19 6.73
N ASP A 57 17.59 -16.75 6.37
CA ASP A 57 18.38 -17.60 7.25
C ASP A 57 19.25 -16.68 8.14
N CYS A 58 19.03 -16.70 9.45
CA CYS A 58 19.65 -15.76 10.38
C CYS A 58 20.30 -16.48 11.57
N ALA A 59 21.59 -16.25 11.75
CA ALA A 59 22.34 -16.67 12.93
C ALA A 59 22.29 -15.56 14.00
N PHE A 60 21.76 -15.88 15.18
CA PHE A 60 21.79 -15.02 16.37
C PHE A 60 22.83 -15.55 17.35
N GLU A 61 23.62 -14.68 17.96
CA GLU A 61 24.58 -15.04 19.01
C GLU A 61 24.25 -14.23 20.26
N ASN A 62 24.13 -14.89 21.41
CA ASN A 62 23.92 -14.20 22.69
C ASN A 62 25.24 -13.77 23.34
N ASP A 63 25.17 -13.00 24.42
CA ASP A 63 26.35 -12.48 25.13
C ASP A 63 27.26 -13.58 25.73
N SER A 64 26.74 -14.82 25.81
CA SER A 64 27.48 -16.02 26.22
C SER A 64 28.10 -16.80 25.04
N GLY A 65 27.98 -16.31 23.81
CA GLY A 65 28.53 -16.93 22.60
C GLY A 65 27.70 -18.10 22.05
N GLU A 66 26.50 -18.33 22.58
CA GLU A 66 25.60 -19.38 22.11
C GLU A 66 24.92 -18.92 20.82
N LYS A 67 25.03 -19.75 19.78
CA LYS A 67 24.49 -19.45 18.44
C LYS A 67 23.17 -20.16 18.21
N GLN A 68 22.19 -19.44 17.69
CA GLN A 68 20.89 -19.94 17.30
C GLN A 68 20.59 -19.54 15.86
N GLU A 69 20.40 -20.55 15.01
CA GLU A 69 19.90 -20.34 13.65
C GLU A 69 18.37 -20.22 13.68
N ILE A 70 17.85 -19.12 13.15
CA ILE A 70 16.43 -18.82 13.09
C ILE A 70 16.07 -18.44 11.65
N MET A 71 15.16 -19.21 11.06
CA MET A 71 14.54 -18.87 9.79
C MET A 71 13.47 -17.80 10.02
N LEU A 72 13.74 -16.57 9.60
CA LEU A 72 12.78 -15.47 9.67
C LEU A 72 11.89 -15.46 8.42
N PRO A 73 10.60 -15.82 8.52
CA PRO A 73 9.71 -15.76 7.36
C PRO A 73 9.52 -14.31 6.90
N LEU A 74 10.00 -14.00 5.69
CA LEU A 74 9.78 -12.69 5.06
C LEU A 74 8.38 -12.52 4.48
N ILE A 75 7.64 -13.63 4.36
CA ILE A 75 6.23 -13.69 4.02
C ILE A 75 5.55 -14.53 5.08
N PHE A 76 4.48 -13.98 5.63
CA PHE A 76 3.71 -14.64 6.67
C PHE A 76 2.72 -15.53 5.94
N PRO A 77 2.90 -16.87 5.97
CA PRO A 77 1.97 -17.76 5.30
C PRO A 77 0.65 -17.67 6.07
N ALA A 78 -0.32 -17.00 5.45
CA ALA A 78 -1.68 -16.85 5.94
C ALA A 78 -1.79 -16.28 7.36
N ALA A 79 -1.63 -14.95 7.51
CA ALA A 79 -2.64 -14.31 8.34
C ALA A 79 -3.96 -14.53 7.60
N GLU A 80 -4.90 -15.29 8.18
CA GLU A 80 -6.21 -15.51 7.58
C GLU A 80 -6.76 -14.16 7.14
N LEU A 81 -7.00 -14.01 5.83
CA LEU A 81 -7.76 -12.88 5.34
C LEU A 81 -9.06 -12.84 6.12
N ASN A 82 -9.39 -11.67 6.66
CA ASN A 82 -10.64 -11.54 7.38
C ASN A 82 -11.78 -11.84 6.42
N ARG A 83 -12.65 -12.79 6.79
CA ARG A 83 -13.77 -13.22 5.95
C ARG A 83 -15.00 -12.37 6.24
N GLN A 84 -15.97 -12.36 5.32
CA GLN A 84 -17.18 -11.55 5.50
C GLN A 84 -18.03 -12.01 6.68
N GLU A 85 -17.96 -13.29 7.04
CA GLU A 85 -18.69 -13.90 8.16
C GLU A 85 -18.11 -13.52 9.52
N MET A 86 -16.90 -12.95 9.56
CA MET A 86 -16.30 -12.47 10.81
C MET A 86 -17.09 -11.28 11.39
N PRO A 87 -17.06 -11.08 12.72
CA PRO A 87 -17.65 -9.91 13.33
C PRO A 87 -17.00 -8.63 12.78
N VAL A 88 -17.68 -7.48 12.86
CA VAL A 88 -17.07 -6.19 12.47
C VAL A 88 -15.78 -5.94 13.24
N PHE A 89 -15.80 -6.18 14.55
CA PHE A 89 -14.66 -6.02 15.43
C PHE A 89 -14.76 -6.94 16.66
N GLU A 90 -13.64 -7.13 17.34
CA GLU A 90 -13.54 -7.70 18.68
C GLU A 90 -12.87 -6.67 19.60
N PHE A 91 -13.31 -6.62 20.86
CA PHE A 91 -12.75 -5.72 21.86
C PHE A 91 -12.38 -6.48 23.14
N LYS A 92 -11.17 -6.25 23.62
CA LYS A 92 -10.70 -6.69 24.94
C LYS A 92 -10.34 -5.46 25.76
N GLY A 93 -11.05 -5.27 26.88
CA GLY A 93 -10.74 -4.22 27.84
C GLY A 93 -9.50 -4.53 28.68
N GLY A 94 -9.23 -3.69 29.67
CA GLY A 94 -8.08 -3.82 30.57
C GLY A 94 -7.22 -2.56 30.59
N ARG A 95 -6.02 -2.66 31.19
CA ARG A 95 -5.08 -1.54 31.29
C ARG A 95 -4.63 -1.03 29.91
N THR A 96 -4.49 -1.94 28.95
CA THR A 96 -4.21 -1.62 27.55
C THR A 96 -5.31 -2.21 26.69
N PRO A 97 -6.36 -1.44 26.39
CA PRO A 97 -7.45 -1.87 25.53
C PRO A 97 -6.94 -2.31 24.15
N TYR A 98 -7.53 -3.40 23.66
CA TYR A 98 -7.21 -4.00 22.38
C TYR A 98 -8.47 -4.10 21.52
N ILE A 99 -8.37 -3.62 20.29
CA ILE A 99 -9.41 -3.72 19.27
C ILE A 99 -8.85 -4.53 18.11
N ARG A 100 -9.56 -5.56 17.67
CA ARG A 100 -9.31 -6.18 16.37
C ARG A 100 -10.41 -5.78 15.40
N TRP A 101 -10.04 -5.10 14.32
CA TRP A 101 -10.98 -4.69 13.27
C TRP A 101 -10.89 -5.66 12.10
N TYR A 102 -11.93 -6.47 11.91
CA TYR A 102 -11.91 -7.51 10.90
C TYR A 102 -12.37 -7.00 9.52
N ARG A 103 -13.52 -6.31 9.47
CA ARG A 103 -14.16 -5.85 8.23
C ARG A 103 -14.97 -4.56 8.44
N ASP A 104 -15.32 -3.91 7.33
CA ASP A 104 -16.36 -2.89 7.34
C ASP A 104 -17.71 -3.54 7.67
N GLY A 105 -18.52 -2.84 8.49
CA GLY A 105 -19.89 -3.22 8.76
C GLY A 105 -20.88 -2.36 7.98
N ASN A 106 -22.05 -2.93 7.70
CA ASN A 106 -23.18 -2.19 7.16
C ASN A 106 -23.71 -1.20 8.21
N PRO A 107 -24.16 0.02 7.82
CA PRO A 107 -24.60 1.05 8.78
C PRO A 107 -25.72 0.61 9.73
N GLU A 108 -26.52 -0.38 9.32
CA GLU A 108 -27.64 -0.92 10.10
C GLU A 108 -27.19 -1.92 11.17
N GLU A 109 -26.00 -2.53 11.03
CA GLU A 109 -25.48 -3.49 11.99
C GLU A 109 -25.29 -2.83 13.37
N ILE A 110 -25.84 -3.47 14.41
CA ILE A 110 -25.67 -3.03 15.81
C ILE A 110 -24.18 -2.93 16.17
N ALA A 111 -23.36 -3.87 15.66
CA ALA A 111 -21.92 -3.87 15.86
C ALA A 111 -21.25 -2.58 15.37
N VAL A 112 -21.70 -1.96 14.27
CA VAL A 112 -21.15 -0.67 13.78
C VAL A 112 -21.46 0.46 14.76
N LYS A 113 -22.69 0.52 15.27
CA LYS A 113 -23.07 1.51 16.30
C LYS A 113 -22.25 1.31 17.58
N GLN A 114 -22.02 0.06 17.99
CA GLN A 114 -21.19 -0.27 19.14
C GLN A 114 -19.72 0.11 18.92
N PHE A 115 -19.18 -0.14 17.73
CA PHE A 115 -17.82 0.21 17.35
C PHE A 115 -17.58 1.71 17.46
N HIS A 116 -18.47 2.55 16.91
CA HIS A 116 -18.37 4.01 17.04
C HIS A 116 -18.56 4.52 18.48
N LYS A 117 -19.47 3.91 19.26
CA LYS A 117 -19.61 4.23 20.69
C LYS A 117 -18.34 3.88 21.48
N LEU A 118 -17.65 2.80 21.11
CA LEU A 118 -16.40 2.39 21.75
C LEU A 118 -15.30 3.44 21.55
N ALA A 119 -15.23 4.09 20.38
CA ALA A 119 -14.30 5.20 20.14
C ALA A 119 -14.40 6.28 21.23
N ARG A 120 -15.63 6.71 21.53
CA ARG A 120 -15.88 7.73 22.56
C ARG A 120 -15.45 7.28 23.95
N LYS A 121 -15.67 6.01 24.29
CA LYS A 121 -15.28 5.44 25.59
C LYS A 121 -13.76 5.38 25.78
N LEU A 122 -13.01 5.29 24.69
CA LEU A 122 -11.57 5.10 24.71
C LEU A 122 -10.76 6.40 24.62
N GLN A 123 -11.41 7.56 24.45
CA GLN A 123 -10.78 8.87 24.24
C GLN A 123 -9.69 9.23 25.28
N ASN A 124 -9.85 8.79 26.52
CA ASN A 124 -8.94 9.10 27.64
C ASN A 124 -8.01 7.92 27.98
N THR A 125 -7.95 6.91 27.12
CA THR A 125 -7.09 5.75 27.37
C THR A 125 -5.62 6.14 27.12
N PRO A 126 -4.69 5.80 28.03
CA PRO A 126 -3.27 6.14 27.84
C PRO A 126 -2.62 5.39 26.68
N THR A 127 -3.03 4.14 26.43
CA THR A 127 -2.49 3.30 25.35
C THR A 127 -3.59 2.48 24.70
N LEU A 128 -3.62 2.44 23.37
CA LEU A 128 -4.61 1.66 22.60
C LEU A 128 -3.91 0.81 21.55
N ILE A 129 -4.28 -0.46 21.47
CA ILE A 129 -3.84 -1.37 20.40
C ILE A 129 -4.98 -1.58 19.41
N ILE A 130 -4.72 -1.36 18.12
CA ILE A 130 -5.64 -1.68 17.03
C ILE A 130 -4.99 -2.70 16.10
N ASP A 131 -5.50 -3.93 16.10
CA ASP A 131 -5.12 -4.98 15.17
C ASP A 131 -5.95 -4.91 13.89
N VAL A 132 -5.24 -4.65 12.79
CA VAL A 132 -5.79 -4.56 11.44
C VAL A 132 -5.18 -5.60 10.50
N ARG A 133 -4.46 -6.59 11.04
CA ARG A 133 -3.95 -7.72 10.26
C ARG A 133 -5.10 -8.44 9.57
N GLY A 134 -4.91 -8.76 8.30
CA GLY A 134 -5.93 -9.43 7.48
C GLY A 134 -7.08 -8.54 7.00
N ASN A 135 -7.11 -7.24 7.38
CA ASN A 135 -8.16 -6.31 6.98
C ASN A 135 -7.91 -5.78 5.55
N ALA A 136 -8.13 -6.66 4.57
CA ALA A 136 -7.79 -6.41 3.17
C ALA A 136 -8.78 -5.51 2.42
N ASN A 137 -10.02 -5.44 2.90
CA ASN A 137 -11.12 -4.75 2.24
C ASN A 137 -11.65 -3.57 3.06
N GLY A 138 -11.07 -3.26 4.23
CA GLY A 138 -11.52 -2.14 5.04
C GLY A 138 -11.35 -0.80 4.34
N SER A 139 -12.38 0.02 4.39
CA SER A 139 -12.37 1.33 3.73
C SER A 139 -11.78 2.42 4.61
N PHE A 140 -11.20 3.44 3.97
CA PHE A 140 -10.81 4.67 4.64
C PHE A 140 -12.01 5.33 5.34
N ALA A 141 -13.15 5.41 4.66
CA ALA A 141 -14.33 6.10 5.16
C ALA A 141 -14.90 5.47 6.44
N PHE A 142 -14.85 4.15 6.58
CA PHE A 142 -15.34 3.45 7.77
C PHE A 142 -14.50 3.81 9.01
N ILE A 143 -13.17 3.67 8.91
CA ILE A 143 -12.28 3.95 10.03
C ILE A 143 -12.13 5.47 10.30
N GLU A 144 -12.24 6.31 9.27
CA GLU A 144 -12.27 7.76 9.42
C GLU A 144 -13.42 8.19 10.34
N LYS A 145 -14.63 7.62 10.15
CA LYS A 145 -15.78 7.90 11.03
C LYS A 145 -15.51 7.51 12.47
N TRP A 146 -14.85 6.37 12.70
CA TRP A 146 -14.45 5.94 14.04
C TRP A 146 -13.44 6.90 14.68
N LEU A 147 -12.40 7.29 13.96
CA LEU A 147 -11.38 8.23 14.44
C LEU A 147 -11.96 9.61 14.73
N LYS A 148 -12.95 10.08 13.96
CA LYS A 148 -13.65 11.35 14.24
C LYS A 148 -14.37 11.32 15.58
N GLU A 149 -14.88 10.17 16.00
CA GLU A 149 -15.48 10.01 17.33
C GLU A 149 -14.42 9.86 18.44
N PHE A 150 -13.17 9.54 18.08
CA PHE A 150 -12.06 9.35 19.02
C PHE A 150 -11.28 10.64 19.30
N THR A 151 -11.14 11.56 18.33
CA THR A 151 -10.27 12.72 18.51
C THR A 151 -10.64 13.95 17.67
N SER A 152 -10.20 15.13 18.14
CA SER A 152 -10.16 16.39 17.39
C SER A 152 -8.83 16.65 16.67
N ASN A 153 -7.87 15.72 16.70
CA ASN A 153 -6.59 15.90 16.00
C ASN A 153 -6.75 16.07 14.48
N HIS A 154 -5.76 16.71 13.87
CA HIS A 154 -5.70 16.94 12.44
C HIS A 154 -4.41 16.33 11.89
N TRP A 155 -4.51 15.51 10.85
CA TRP A 155 -3.37 14.78 10.29
C TRP A 155 -3.36 14.85 8.77
N LYS A 156 -2.15 14.98 8.20
CA LYS A 156 -1.94 14.98 6.75
C LYS A 156 -1.60 13.56 6.34
N ASN A 157 -2.58 12.80 5.88
CA ASN A 157 -2.39 11.38 5.64
C ASN A 157 -1.40 11.09 4.48
N VAL A 158 -1.88 11.23 3.25
CA VAL A 158 -1.15 10.89 2.03
C VAL A 158 -1.29 12.06 1.07
N ILE A 159 -0.19 12.38 0.39
CA ILE A 159 -0.16 13.39 -0.65
C ILE A 159 0.09 12.67 -1.96
N VAL A 160 -0.83 12.80 -2.92
CA VAL A 160 -0.68 12.20 -4.25
C VAL A 160 -0.36 13.30 -5.22
N ARG A 161 0.79 13.18 -5.88
CA ARG A 161 1.18 14.03 -7.00
C ARG A 161 0.98 13.28 -8.30
N GLU A 162 0.06 13.75 -9.12
CA GLU A 162 -0.24 13.21 -10.43
C GLU A 162 0.44 14.05 -11.51
N ARG A 163 1.24 13.39 -12.35
CA ARG A 163 1.84 14.01 -13.53
C ARG A 163 0.85 13.92 -14.69
N GLN A 164 0.54 15.06 -15.30
CA GLN A 164 -0.34 15.16 -16.46
C GLN A 164 0.45 15.69 -17.66
N THR A 165 0.48 14.87 -18.70
CA THR A 165 1.02 15.22 -20.03
C THR A 165 0.08 14.64 -21.08
N ILE A 166 0.09 15.17 -22.31
CA ILE A 166 -0.77 14.65 -23.39
C ILE A 166 -0.63 13.12 -23.57
N PRO A 167 0.59 12.51 -23.57
CA PRO A 167 0.72 11.06 -23.61
C PRO A 167 0.03 10.35 -22.44
N ILE A 168 0.23 10.81 -21.21
CA ILE A 168 -0.39 10.20 -20.02
C ILE A 168 -1.91 10.28 -20.09
N LEU A 169 -2.46 11.45 -20.44
CA LEU A 169 -3.90 11.65 -20.58
C LEU A 169 -4.50 10.74 -21.66
N LYS A 170 -3.81 10.56 -22.80
CA LYS A 170 -4.20 9.58 -23.82
C LYS A 170 -4.16 8.15 -23.30
N GLY A 171 -3.14 7.78 -22.53
CA GLY A 171 -3.07 6.45 -21.92
C GLY A 171 -4.18 6.21 -20.90
N LEU A 172 -4.57 7.24 -20.13
CA LEU A 172 -5.74 7.19 -19.25
C LEU A 172 -7.04 7.06 -20.03
N LEU A 173 -7.17 7.75 -21.17
CA LEU A 173 -8.31 7.63 -22.07
C LEU A 173 -8.43 6.20 -22.59
N ASN A 174 -7.31 5.60 -23.04
CA ASN A 174 -7.25 4.19 -23.46
C ASN A 174 -7.70 3.25 -22.34
N ARG A 175 -7.29 3.50 -21.08
CA ARG A 175 -7.73 2.71 -19.92
C ARG A 175 -9.24 2.77 -19.73
N VAL A 176 -9.84 3.96 -19.82
CA VAL A 176 -11.30 4.14 -19.69
C VAL A 176 -12.03 3.42 -20.81
N GLN A 177 -11.56 3.55 -22.06
CA GLN A 177 -12.14 2.82 -23.20
C GLN A 177 -12.02 1.31 -23.04
N TRP A 178 -10.83 0.82 -22.64
CA TRP A 178 -10.61 -0.59 -22.34
C TRP A 178 -11.62 -1.10 -21.32
N ASN A 179 -11.81 -0.38 -20.22
CA ASN A 179 -12.75 -0.75 -19.17
C ASN A 179 -14.20 -0.72 -19.66
N LEU A 180 -14.61 0.23 -20.50
CA LEU A 180 -15.95 0.27 -21.10
C LEU A 180 -16.20 -0.90 -22.06
N HIS A 181 -15.19 -1.35 -22.80
CA HIS A 181 -15.29 -2.48 -23.73
C HIS A 181 -15.24 -3.84 -23.03
N HIS A 182 -14.49 -3.94 -21.93
CA HIS A 182 -14.28 -5.20 -21.20
C HIS A 182 -15.06 -5.25 -19.88
N SER A 183 -15.99 -4.32 -19.66
CA SER A 183 -16.83 -4.34 -18.46
C SER A 183 -17.76 -5.53 -18.50
N THR A 184 -17.42 -6.57 -17.74
CA THR A 184 -18.41 -7.50 -17.24
C THR A 184 -19.26 -6.79 -16.19
N ALA A 185 -20.47 -7.28 -15.90
CA ALA A 185 -21.44 -6.68 -14.97
C ALA A 185 -20.94 -6.41 -13.52
N ARG A 186 -19.67 -6.70 -13.21
CA ARG A 186 -19.00 -6.45 -11.92
C ARG A 186 -17.95 -5.33 -12.01
N LEU A 187 -18.31 -4.16 -12.55
CA LEU A 187 -17.46 -2.99 -12.34
C LEU A 187 -17.73 -2.41 -10.94
N LEU A 188 -16.65 -2.13 -10.18
CA LEU A 188 -16.68 -1.31 -8.96
C LEU A 188 -17.02 0.17 -9.25
N VAL A 189 -16.98 0.57 -10.53
CA VAL A 189 -17.22 1.94 -11.03
C VAL A 189 -18.32 1.86 -12.08
N GLY A 190 -19.43 2.57 -11.89
CA GLY A 190 -20.57 2.52 -12.82
C GLY A 190 -20.21 2.97 -14.24
N LYS A 191 -20.91 2.45 -15.25
CA LYS A 191 -20.72 2.80 -16.67
C LYS A 191 -20.78 4.32 -16.88
N ASP A 192 -21.76 4.99 -16.28
CA ASP A 192 -21.94 6.45 -16.39
C ASP A 192 -20.73 7.22 -15.85
N GLN A 193 -20.10 6.75 -14.77
CA GLN A 193 -18.88 7.36 -14.22
C GLN A 193 -17.69 7.20 -15.16
N LEU A 194 -17.59 6.07 -15.87
CA LEU A 194 -16.57 5.86 -16.89
C LEU A 194 -16.81 6.75 -18.12
N GLU A 195 -18.06 6.90 -18.56
CA GLU A 195 -18.42 7.79 -19.67
C GLU A 195 -18.16 9.27 -19.34
N GLN A 196 -18.50 9.71 -18.13
CA GLN A 196 -18.19 11.06 -17.65
C GLN A 196 -16.66 11.28 -17.64
N LYS A 197 -15.89 10.31 -17.14
CA LYS A 197 -14.43 10.39 -17.11
C LYS A 197 -13.82 10.41 -18.51
N LEU A 198 -14.41 9.69 -19.46
CA LEU A 198 -14.00 9.73 -20.87
C LEU A 198 -14.11 11.15 -21.43
N GLN A 199 -15.25 11.83 -21.20
CA GLN A 199 -15.47 13.20 -21.68
C GLN A 199 -14.53 14.20 -20.99
N GLN A 200 -14.33 14.07 -19.68
CA GLN A 200 -13.39 14.91 -18.92
C GLN A 200 -11.96 14.78 -19.47
N LEU A 201 -11.48 13.57 -19.76
CA LEU A 201 -10.14 13.35 -20.32
C LEU A 201 -10.01 13.94 -21.74
N LYS A 202 -11.04 13.81 -22.58
CA LYS A 202 -11.04 14.43 -23.93
C LYS A 202 -10.95 15.95 -23.85
N ALA A 203 -11.77 16.57 -23.00
CA ALA A 203 -11.76 18.01 -22.78
C ALA A 203 -10.41 18.49 -22.23
N LEU A 204 -9.81 17.73 -21.29
CA LEU A 204 -8.51 18.06 -20.73
C LEU A 204 -7.38 17.95 -21.77
N ILE A 205 -7.41 16.94 -22.64
CA ILE A 205 -6.45 16.82 -23.76
C ILE A 205 -6.59 18.00 -24.72
N PHE A 206 -7.83 18.41 -25.05
CA PHE A 206 -8.08 19.58 -25.90
C PHE A 206 -7.52 20.86 -25.26
N HIS A 207 -7.80 21.09 -23.98
CA HIS A 207 -7.26 22.21 -23.22
C HIS A 207 -5.73 22.25 -23.22
N PHE A 208 -5.05 21.12 -23.02
CA PHE A 208 -3.59 21.05 -23.07
C PHE A 208 -3.04 21.42 -24.45
N ARG A 209 -3.74 21.07 -25.53
CA ARG A 209 -3.34 21.42 -26.90
C ARG A 209 -3.54 22.90 -27.19
N GLU A 210 -4.72 23.44 -26.90
CA GLU A 210 -5.04 24.85 -27.18
C GLU A 210 -4.20 25.83 -26.36
N LYS A 211 -3.85 25.46 -25.13
CA LYS A 211 -3.01 26.27 -24.25
C LYS A 211 -1.53 25.91 -24.33
N GLU A 212 -1.14 25.03 -25.24
CA GLU A 212 0.25 24.55 -25.41
C GLU A 212 0.90 24.07 -24.10
N ILE A 213 0.10 23.47 -23.21
CA ILE A 213 0.57 22.95 -21.92
C ILE A 213 1.31 21.65 -22.16
N THR A 214 2.61 21.65 -21.88
CA THR A 214 3.47 20.47 -22.03
C THR A 214 3.34 19.50 -20.84
N GLU A 215 3.22 20.05 -19.63
CA GLU A 215 3.12 19.31 -18.38
C GLU A 215 2.35 20.09 -17.31
N LYS A 216 1.61 19.37 -16.47
CA LYS A 216 1.03 19.89 -15.23
C LYS A 216 1.14 18.85 -14.12
N TRP A 217 1.44 19.30 -12.90
CA TRP A 217 1.36 18.45 -11.71
C TRP A 217 0.11 18.82 -10.92
N VAL A 218 -0.66 17.80 -10.55
CA VAL A 218 -1.85 17.95 -9.71
C VAL A 218 -1.57 17.29 -8.36
N GLU A 219 -1.67 18.07 -7.29
CA GLU A 219 -1.47 17.58 -5.93
C GLU A 219 -2.82 17.39 -5.24
N THR A 220 -3.07 16.19 -4.72
CA THR A 220 -4.23 15.87 -3.87
C THR A 220 -3.73 15.53 -2.47
N LYS A 221 -4.19 16.29 -1.47
CA LYS A 221 -3.88 16.02 -0.06
C LYS A 221 -5.07 15.37 0.62
N PHE A 222 -4.85 14.19 1.18
CA PHE A 222 -5.82 13.55 2.06
C PHE A 222 -5.57 14.06 3.48
N ILE A 223 -6.50 14.86 3.99
CA ILE A 223 -6.41 15.44 5.33
C ILE A 223 -7.49 14.78 6.18
N PHE A 224 -7.08 14.20 7.30
CA PHE A 224 -8.01 13.79 8.35
C PHE A 224 -8.27 14.98 9.26
N ASN A 225 -9.55 15.31 9.45
CA ASN A 225 -10.00 16.32 10.39
C ASN A 225 -10.86 15.64 11.44
N GLY A 226 -10.38 15.62 12.68
CA GLY A 226 -11.12 15.15 13.84
C GLY A 226 -12.37 15.99 14.11
N LYS A 227 -13.28 15.46 14.93
CA LYS A 227 -14.49 16.17 15.33
C LYS A 227 -14.13 17.23 16.37
N LYS A 228 -14.58 18.48 16.19
CA LYS A 228 -14.26 19.61 17.07
C LYS A 228 -14.56 19.34 18.55
N ASP A 229 -15.66 18.64 18.83
CA ASP A 229 -16.11 18.38 20.21
C ASP A 229 -15.43 17.14 20.84
N ALA A 230 -14.58 16.42 20.10
CA ALA A 230 -13.80 15.32 20.65
C ALA A 230 -12.51 15.86 21.30
N PRO A 231 -11.94 15.17 22.29
CA PRO A 231 -10.70 15.61 22.92
C PRO A 231 -9.51 15.49 21.96
N ARG A 232 -8.48 16.28 22.22
CA ARG A 232 -7.19 16.11 21.54
C ARG A 232 -6.58 14.79 21.98
N MET A 233 -6.14 13.97 21.02
CA MET A 233 -5.57 12.67 21.33
C MET A 233 -4.23 12.82 22.05
N ASN A 234 -4.13 12.17 23.21
CA ASN A 234 -2.91 11.98 24.00
C ASN A 234 -2.63 10.48 24.27
N THR A 235 -3.19 9.61 23.42
CA THR A 235 -3.09 8.16 23.54
C THR A 235 -1.88 7.67 22.74
N ARG A 236 -1.04 6.84 23.36
CA ARG A 236 -0.05 6.02 22.65
C ARG A 236 -0.78 5.00 21.76
N LEU A 237 -0.65 5.14 20.44
CA LEU A 237 -1.37 4.30 19.48
C LEU A 237 -0.46 3.22 18.92
N ILE A 238 -0.89 1.97 19.07
CA ILE A 238 -0.15 0.83 18.52
C ILE A 238 -1.02 0.17 17.48
N VAL A 239 -0.53 0.08 16.25
CA VAL A 239 -1.23 -0.57 15.15
C VAL A 239 -0.53 -1.86 14.76
N LEU A 240 -1.26 -2.96 14.72
CA LEU A 240 -0.75 -4.24 14.23
C LEU A 240 -1.18 -4.43 12.78
N ALA A 241 -0.22 -4.54 11.86
CA ALA A 241 -0.50 -4.60 10.43
C ALA A 241 0.30 -5.70 9.72
N ASN A 242 -0.13 -6.05 8.51
CA ASN A 242 0.60 -6.98 7.65
C ASN A 242 0.36 -6.72 6.16
N GLN A 243 1.00 -7.51 5.31
CA GLN A 243 0.96 -7.40 3.85
C GLN A 243 -0.44 -7.46 3.22
N HIS A 244 -1.46 -7.84 3.98
CA HIS A 244 -2.82 -7.95 3.50
C HIS A 244 -3.62 -6.64 3.64
N CYS A 245 -3.00 -5.53 4.05
CA CYS A 245 -3.75 -4.32 4.34
C CYS A 245 -4.55 -3.74 3.15
N GLY A 246 -5.80 -3.39 3.43
CA GLY A 246 -6.67 -2.59 2.58
C GLY A 246 -6.45 -1.09 2.78
N ASN A 247 -7.28 -0.28 2.12
CA ASN A 247 -7.13 1.19 2.15
C ASN A 247 -7.26 1.78 3.57
N GLY A 248 -8.17 1.26 4.39
CA GLY A 248 -8.34 1.69 5.78
C GLY A 248 -7.17 1.29 6.69
N CYS A 249 -6.64 0.07 6.54
CA CYS A 249 -5.41 -0.32 7.25
C CYS A 249 -4.21 0.53 6.81
N GLN A 250 -4.03 0.77 5.50
CA GLN A 250 -2.95 1.60 4.97
C GLN A 250 -3.01 3.02 5.54
N PHE A 251 -4.22 3.58 5.67
CA PHE A 251 -4.43 4.86 6.34
C PHE A 251 -4.03 4.82 7.81
N LEU A 252 -4.49 3.84 8.60
CA LEU A 252 -4.10 3.72 10.00
C LEU A 252 -2.58 3.58 10.16
N SER A 253 -1.94 2.83 9.27
CA SER A 253 -0.48 2.64 9.27
C SER A 253 0.24 3.97 9.00
N ALA A 254 -0.21 4.72 7.99
CA ALA A 254 0.31 6.05 7.67
C ALA A 254 0.10 7.07 8.79
N LEU A 255 -1.06 7.03 9.44
CA LEU A 255 -1.44 7.88 10.56
C LEU A 255 -0.63 7.56 11.81
N THR A 256 -0.34 6.28 12.05
CA THR A 256 0.49 5.86 13.20
C THR A 256 1.88 6.49 13.13
N LYS A 257 2.47 6.57 11.93
CA LYS A 257 3.76 7.25 11.71
C LYS A 257 3.73 8.77 11.93
N GLN A 258 2.54 9.38 12.06
CA GLN A 258 2.36 10.83 12.32
C GLN A 258 2.20 11.17 13.79
N ILE A 259 1.82 10.18 14.59
CA ILE A 259 1.58 10.38 16.02
C ILE A 259 2.94 10.21 16.71
N PRO A 260 3.38 11.17 17.55
CA PRO A 260 4.67 11.06 18.24
C PRO A 260 4.86 9.74 18.98
N ASP A 261 3.81 9.26 19.66
CA ASP A 261 3.77 7.98 20.37
C ASP A 261 3.03 6.88 19.57
N GLY A 262 3.11 6.95 18.24
CA GLY A 262 2.55 5.97 17.34
C GLY A 262 3.56 4.86 17.02
N ILE A 263 3.15 3.59 17.14
CA ILE A 263 4.01 2.44 16.86
C ILE A 263 3.30 1.46 15.92
N LEU A 264 3.90 1.19 14.76
CA LEU A 264 3.47 0.17 13.82
C LEU A 264 4.24 -1.13 14.07
N ILE A 265 3.52 -2.21 14.38
CA ILE A 265 4.11 -3.52 14.65
C ILE A 265 3.58 -4.54 13.63
N GLY A 266 4.42 -5.44 13.14
CA GLY A 266 3.98 -6.50 12.23
C GLY A 266 4.92 -6.73 11.06
N THR A 267 4.36 -6.67 9.86
CA THR A 267 5.12 -6.67 8.60
C THR A 267 4.75 -5.47 7.74
N ASN A 268 5.47 -5.31 6.63
CA ASN A 268 5.10 -4.38 5.57
C ASN A 268 3.62 -4.49 5.24
N THR A 269 2.95 -3.35 5.09
CA THR A 269 1.50 -3.31 4.87
C THR A 269 1.07 -3.80 3.48
N GLY A 270 2.03 -4.08 2.60
CA GLY A 270 1.79 -4.59 1.26
C GLY A 270 1.48 -3.46 0.26
N PRO A 271 1.10 -3.82 -0.98
CA PRO A 271 1.06 -2.87 -2.09
C PRO A 271 0.29 -1.58 -1.80
N PHE A 272 0.98 -0.44 -1.91
CA PHE A 272 0.41 0.88 -1.71
C PHE A 272 0.82 1.85 -2.84
N PRO A 273 -0.14 2.54 -3.47
CA PRO A 273 -1.59 2.42 -3.31
C PRO A 273 -2.14 1.10 -3.91
N LYS A 274 -3.08 0.47 -3.20
CA LYS A 274 -3.76 -0.74 -3.67
C LYS A 274 -4.75 -0.40 -4.80
N ASN A 275 -4.92 -1.29 -5.77
CA ASN A 275 -5.88 -1.18 -6.88
C ASN A 275 -5.74 0.08 -7.76
N THR A 276 -4.55 0.64 -7.92
CA THR A 276 -4.35 1.75 -8.86
C THR A 276 -4.21 1.24 -10.28
N SER A 277 -5.14 1.65 -11.15
CA SER A 277 -5.02 1.43 -12.59
C SER A 277 -4.29 2.61 -13.22
N GLY A 278 -3.12 2.33 -13.81
CA GLY A 278 -2.36 3.31 -14.57
C GLY A 278 -2.88 3.49 -16.00
N PRO A 279 -2.38 4.52 -16.72
CA PRO A 279 -2.58 4.65 -18.16
C PRO A 279 -2.17 3.38 -18.90
N ILE A 280 -2.83 3.10 -20.02
CA ILE A 280 -2.49 2.02 -20.95
C ILE A 280 -1.84 2.61 -22.20
N PHE A 281 -0.69 2.06 -22.56
CA PHE A 281 -0.01 2.32 -23.81
C PHE A 281 0.14 1.03 -24.58
N GLN A 282 0.07 1.11 -25.90
CA GLN A 282 0.49 0.01 -26.77
C GLN A 282 1.79 0.41 -27.44
N LEU A 283 2.82 -0.45 -27.34
CA LEU A 283 4.08 -0.22 -28.02
C LEU A 283 3.88 -0.26 -29.52
N LYS A 284 4.42 0.74 -30.23
CA LYS A 284 4.34 0.83 -31.70
C LYS A 284 4.87 -0.46 -32.33
N HIS A 285 4.18 -0.94 -33.36
CA HIS A 285 4.54 -2.16 -34.11
C HIS A 285 4.55 -3.47 -33.29
N SER A 286 3.98 -3.45 -32.08
CA SER A 286 3.72 -4.67 -31.31
C SER A 286 2.29 -4.67 -30.75
N ARG A 287 1.82 -5.83 -30.31
CA ARG A 287 0.57 -5.95 -29.53
C ARG A 287 0.82 -5.89 -28.03
N ILE A 288 2.02 -5.49 -27.61
CA ILE A 288 2.40 -5.43 -26.20
C ILE A 288 1.78 -4.18 -25.57
N MET A 289 1.02 -4.42 -24.51
CA MET A 289 0.39 -3.39 -23.69
C MET A 289 1.28 -3.09 -22.48
N LEU A 290 1.53 -1.82 -22.23
CA LEU A 290 2.27 -1.33 -21.07
C LEU A 290 1.36 -0.49 -20.18
N SER A 291 1.57 -0.63 -18.88
CA SER A 291 0.97 0.27 -17.89
C SER A 291 2.00 0.57 -16.82
N PHE A 292 2.18 1.85 -16.53
CA PHE A 292 3.05 2.33 -15.47
C PHE A 292 2.35 3.45 -14.71
N SER A 293 2.74 3.65 -13.46
CA SER A 293 2.19 4.72 -12.65
C SER A 293 2.58 6.09 -13.21
N HIS A 294 1.67 7.04 -13.11
CA HIS A 294 1.89 8.47 -13.39
C HIS A 294 1.71 9.30 -12.11
N ARG A 295 1.69 8.61 -10.96
CA ARG A 295 1.42 9.17 -9.64
C ARG A 295 2.55 8.81 -8.70
N ILE A 296 2.90 9.77 -7.85
CA ILE A 296 3.82 9.58 -6.73
C ILE A 296 3.02 9.76 -5.45
N HIS A 297 3.14 8.80 -4.54
CA HIS A 297 2.52 8.84 -3.22
C HIS A 297 3.58 9.28 -2.22
N LEU A 298 3.27 10.36 -1.50
CA LEU A 298 4.16 10.96 -0.51
C LEU A 298 3.53 10.86 0.88
N ASN A 299 4.38 10.69 1.89
CA ASN A 299 4.01 10.78 3.29
C ASN A 299 3.82 12.26 3.72
N HIS A 300 3.57 12.48 5.01
CA HIS A 300 3.37 13.82 5.58
C HIS A 300 4.62 14.71 5.57
N GLN A 301 5.82 14.12 5.47
CA GLN A 301 7.11 14.79 5.26
C GLN A 301 7.42 15.09 3.79
N LEU A 302 6.54 14.73 2.86
CA LEU A 302 6.78 14.81 1.40
C LEU A 302 7.80 13.81 0.87
N GLU A 303 8.06 12.73 1.60
CA GLU A 303 8.95 11.65 1.16
C GLU A 303 8.16 10.56 0.43
N PRO A 304 8.76 9.90 -0.59
CA PRO A 304 8.11 8.81 -1.30
C PRO A 304 7.73 7.65 -0.37
N VAL A 305 6.49 7.18 -0.47
CA VAL A 305 6.05 5.93 0.16
C VAL A 305 6.43 4.77 -0.74
N SER A 306 7.01 3.72 -0.17
CA SER A 306 7.37 2.51 -0.92
C SER A 306 6.15 1.88 -1.59
N PRO A 307 6.27 1.36 -2.82
CA PRO A 307 5.23 0.55 -3.45
C PRO A 307 4.82 -0.66 -2.61
N SER A 308 5.70 -1.16 -1.74
CA SER A 308 5.42 -2.26 -0.82
C SER A 308 4.67 -1.85 0.46
N GLY A 309 4.27 -0.59 0.58
CA GLY A 309 3.56 -0.05 1.74
C GLY A 309 4.47 0.54 2.81
N TYR A 310 3.94 0.65 4.03
CA TYR A 310 4.64 1.19 5.19
C TYR A 310 5.42 0.08 5.90
N LEU A 311 6.67 0.38 6.26
CA LEU A 311 7.51 -0.51 7.07
C LEU A 311 7.09 -0.42 8.55
N PRO A 312 7.05 -1.55 9.29
CA PRO A 312 6.80 -1.52 10.72
C PRO A 312 7.97 -0.87 11.46
N ASP A 313 7.70 -0.28 12.63
CA ASP A 313 8.73 0.11 13.60
C ASP A 313 9.32 -1.13 14.29
N TYR A 314 8.48 -2.14 14.53
CA TYR A 314 8.89 -3.42 15.08
C TYR A 314 8.34 -4.58 14.26
N TRP A 315 9.25 -5.44 13.80
CA TRP A 315 8.87 -6.66 13.12
C TRP A 315 8.33 -7.67 14.14
N LEU A 316 7.14 -8.21 13.85
CA LEU A 316 6.55 -9.29 14.63
C LEU A 316 6.63 -10.54 13.78
N PHE A 317 7.36 -11.57 14.22
CA PHE A 317 7.47 -12.84 13.49
C PHE A 317 6.66 -13.96 14.20
N PRO A 318 5.91 -14.82 13.50
CA PRO A 318 5.30 -15.98 14.10
C PRO A 318 6.36 -16.81 14.82
N PRO A 319 6.02 -17.40 15.98
CA PRO A 319 4.67 -17.54 16.52
C PRO A 319 4.20 -16.38 17.42
N MET A 320 4.88 -15.22 17.44
CA MET A 320 4.55 -14.13 18.37
C MET A 320 3.07 -13.70 18.26
N GLY A 321 2.34 -13.91 19.35
CA GLY A 321 0.91 -13.63 19.48
C GLY A 321 0.65 -12.33 20.22
N LEU A 322 -0.61 -12.14 20.61
CA LEU A 322 -1.03 -10.93 21.33
C LEU A 322 -0.35 -10.79 22.70
N THR A 323 -0.02 -11.90 23.36
CA THR A 323 0.62 -11.91 24.67
C THR A 323 2.02 -11.28 24.61
N GLU A 324 2.81 -11.63 23.61
CA GLU A 324 4.16 -11.09 23.36
C GLU A 324 4.10 -9.59 23.08
N ILE A 325 3.11 -9.17 22.29
CA ILE A 325 2.87 -7.75 22.00
C ILE A 325 2.52 -7.01 23.29
N LEU A 326 1.57 -7.51 24.08
CA LEU A 326 1.20 -6.88 25.35
C LEU A 326 2.39 -6.78 26.32
N ARG A 327 3.27 -7.79 26.36
CA ARG A 327 4.52 -7.74 27.13
C ARG A 327 5.46 -6.64 26.63
N PHE A 328 5.66 -6.53 25.32
CA PHE A 328 6.47 -5.47 24.72
C PHE A 328 5.96 -4.07 25.09
N VAL A 329 4.64 -3.88 25.00
CA VAL A 329 3.98 -2.61 25.33
C VAL A 329 4.12 -2.26 26.81
N SER A 330 4.02 -3.24 27.69
CA SER A 330 4.13 -3.03 29.14
C SER A 330 5.53 -2.64 29.60
N LYS A 331 6.59 -3.04 28.87
CA LYS A 331 8.00 -2.75 29.21
C LYS A 331 8.49 -1.37 28.72
N THR A 332 7.77 -0.78 27.78
CA THR A 332 8.10 0.53 27.19
C THR A 332 7.29 1.68 27.79
N ASN A 333 6.57 1.42 28.88
CA ASN A 333 6.02 2.40 29.81
C ASN A 333 6.92 2.47 31.04
#